data_AF-A0A960R9U3-F1
#
_entry.id   AF-A0A960R9U3-F1
#
_cell.length_a   1.000
_cell.length_b   1.000
_cell.length_c   1.000
_cell.angle_alpha   90.00
_cell.angle_beta   90.00
_cell.angle_gamma   90.00
#
_symmetry.space_group_name_H-M   'P 1'
#
loop_
_entity.id
_entity.type
_entity.pdbx_description
1 polymer ?
#
loop_
_entity_poly.entity_id
_entity_poly.type
_entity_poly.pdbx_seq_one_letter_code
_entity_poly.pdbx_strand_id
1 'polypeptide(L)'
;MSESPHYDAIIIGGGPAGATAAMYLARAGKRALVLEREHFPRFHIGESLLPYNVPMFEELGLMPALREAGFMEKFGAQFVLPDGSLRTEIEFGRGRFTDQPMSYQVERSRFDEVLLRQAEKTGAEVREGIEVKDFTVDPTTGVTVTAQNGGAPETFTAKFLIDASG
;
A
#
# COMPACT_ATOMS: atom_id res chain seq x y z
N MET A 1 10.37 -24.04 22.16
CA MET A 1 10.28 -22.75 21.45
C MET A 1 9.44 -23.02 20.22
N SER A 2 8.23 -22.46 20.12
CA SER A 2 7.39 -22.69 18.94
C SER A 2 8.06 -22.03 17.75
N GLU A 3 8.34 -22.81 16.71
CA GLU A 3 8.90 -22.31 15.46
C GLU A 3 7.94 -21.24 14.91
N SER A 4 8.42 -20.00 14.74
CA SER A 4 7.61 -18.91 14.17
C SER A 4 7.11 -19.32 12.79
N PRO A 5 5.87 -18.95 12.40
CA PRO A 5 5.35 -19.28 11.08
C PRO A 5 6.28 -18.72 10.01
N HIS A 6 6.78 -19.59 9.14
CA HIS A 6 7.63 -19.21 8.02
C HIS A 6 6.77 -18.59 6.91
N TYR A 7 7.04 -17.38 6.43
CA TYR A 7 6.28 -16.73 5.35
C TYR A 7 6.97 -16.90 3.99
N ASP A 8 6.25 -16.64 2.90
CA ASP A 8 6.90 -16.50 1.59
C ASP A 8 7.54 -15.11 1.46
N ALA A 9 6.89 -14.06 1.98
CA ALA A 9 7.45 -12.73 2.08
C ALA A 9 7.00 -12.00 3.36
N ILE A 10 7.92 -11.25 3.95
CA ILE A 10 7.61 -10.21 4.95
C ILE A 10 7.68 -8.85 4.26
N ILE A 11 6.72 -7.98 4.56
CA ILE A 11 6.58 -6.64 4.00
C ILE A 11 6.67 -5.65 5.17
N ILE A 12 7.63 -4.73 5.11
CA ILE A 12 7.79 -3.67 6.10
C ILE A 12 6.96 -2.47 5.64
N GLY A 13 5.96 -2.05 6.43
CA GLY A 13 5.08 -0.92 6.11
C GLY A 13 3.77 -1.34 5.45
N GLY A 14 2.65 -0.79 5.95
CA GLY A 14 1.28 -1.06 5.51
C GLY A 14 0.67 0.06 4.65
N GLY A 15 1.47 1.01 4.17
CA GLY A 15 1.04 2.03 3.21
C GLY A 15 0.69 1.47 1.82
N PRO A 16 0.42 2.33 0.82
CA PRO A 16 -0.04 1.89 -0.49
C PRO A 16 0.86 0.85 -1.16
N ALA A 17 2.19 0.98 -1.06
CA ALA A 17 3.13 0.02 -1.62
C ALA A 17 3.02 -1.36 -0.92
N GLY A 18 3.01 -1.38 0.41
CA GLY A 18 2.97 -2.62 1.18
C GLY A 18 1.65 -3.37 1.05
N ALA A 19 0.52 -2.67 1.17
CA ALA A 19 -0.80 -3.25 0.97
C ALA A 19 -0.97 -3.81 -0.45
N THR A 20 -0.48 -3.08 -1.47
CA THR A 20 -0.52 -3.54 -2.87
C THR A 20 0.32 -4.79 -3.08
N ALA A 21 1.56 -4.81 -2.59
CA ALA A 21 2.43 -5.99 -2.68
C ALA A 21 1.80 -7.21 -1.97
N ALA A 22 1.23 -7.00 -0.79
CA ALA A 22 0.54 -8.03 -0.03
C ALA A 22 -0.65 -8.63 -0.78
N MET A 23 -1.47 -7.80 -1.43
CA MET A 23 -2.60 -8.26 -2.26
C MET A 23 -2.15 -9.12 -3.44
N TYR A 24 -1.10 -8.72 -4.17
CA TYR A 24 -0.56 -9.52 -5.28
C TYR A 24 -0.01 -10.87 -4.80
N LEU A 25 0.74 -10.88 -3.70
CA LEU A 25 1.30 -12.10 -3.13
C LEU A 25 0.19 -13.05 -2.64
N ALA A 26 -0.80 -12.52 -1.92
CA ALA A 26 -1.92 -13.31 -1.43
C ALA A 26 -2.75 -13.91 -2.59
N ARG A 27 -3.02 -13.15 -3.66
CA ARG A 27 -3.68 -13.66 -4.88
C ARG A 27 -2.89 -14.74 -5.60
N ALA A 28 -1.57 -14.70 -5.52
CA ALA A 28 -0.69 -15.75 -6.03
C ALA A 28 -0.55 -16.97 -5.08
N GLY A 29 -1.36 -17.04 -4.01
CA GLY A 29 -1.35 -18.11 -3.03
C GLY A 29 -0.10 -18.12 -2.14
N LYS A 30 0.57 -16.97 -1.98
CA LYS A 30 1.77 -16.81 -1.15
C LYS A 30 1.38 -16.30 0.23
N ARG A 31 2.07 -16.79 1.26
CA ARG A 31 1.90 -16.29 2.63
C ARG A 31 2.67 -15.00 2.80
N ALA A 32 1.96 -13.88 2.83
CA ALA A 32 2.53 -12.55 3.04
C ALA A 32 2.20 -12.04 4.45
N LEU A 33 3.20 -11.52 5.14
CA LEU A 33 3.05 -10.81 6.42
C LEU A 33 3.39 -9.33 6.23
N VAL A 34 2.46 -8.43 6.53
CA VAL A 34 2.69 -6.99 6.62
C VAL A 34 2.94 -6.61 8.07
N LEU A 35 4.07 -5.97 8.33
CA LEU A 35 4.44 -5.41 9.63
C LEU A 35 4.34 -3.88 9.53
N GLU A 36 3.31 -3.29 10.13
CA GLU A 36 3.06 -1.85 10.14
C GLU A 36 3.24 -1.31 11.57
N ARG A 37 4.03 -0.24 11.68
CA ARG A 37 4.42 0.36 12.96
C ARG A 37 3.30 1.18 13.61
N GLU A 38 2.40 1.74 12.81
CA GLU A 38 1.31 2.59 13.26
C GLU A 38 -0.02 1.83 13.30
N HIS A 39 -1.02 2.39 13.98
CA HIS A 39 -2.40 1.91 13.91
C HIS A 39 -3.19 2.77 12.93
N PHE A 40 -3.97 2.11 12.06
CA PHE A 40 -4.77 2.76 11.05
C PHE A 40 -6.18 3.03 11.60
N PRO A 41 -6.81 4.16 11.20
CA PRO A 41 -6.32 5.14 10.25
C PRO A 41 -5.21 6.03 10.83
N ARG A 42 -4.20 6.36 10.02
CA ARG A 42 -3.07 7.24 10.40
C ARG A 42 -2.92 8.43 9.45
N PHE A 43 -2.44 9.57 9.94
CA PHE A 43 -2.20 10.72 9.08
C PHE A 43 -1.05 10.47 8.08
N HIS A 44 -1.20 10.93 6.84
CA HIS A 44 -0.12 10.95 5.85
C HIS A 44 -0.42 11.97 4.75
N ILE A 45 0.60 12.49 4.07
CA ILE A 45 0.45 13.40 2.92
C ILE A 45 0.53 12.68 1.57
N GLY A 46 -0.03 13.27 0.52
CA GLY A 46 0.01 12.73 -0.86
C GLY A 46 -1.35 12.24 -1.34
N GLU A 47 -2.26 13.19 -1.53
CA GLU A 47 -3.71 12.95 -1.67
C GLU A 47 -4.18 12.87 -3.14
N SER A 48 -3.34 13.34 -4.07
CA SER A 48 -3.69 13.55 -5.48
C SER A 48 -3.19 12.41 -6.37
N LEU A 49 -4.07 11.45 -6.67
CA LEU A 49 -3.73 10.27 -7.47
C LEU A 49 -3.76 10.55 -8.97
N LEU A 50 -3.29 9.58 -9.76
CA LEU A 50 -3.26 9.63 -11.22
C LEU A 50 -4.07 8.49 -11.85
N PRO A 51 -4.54 8.64 -13.10
CA PRO A 51 -5.37 7.62 -13.75
C PRO A 51 -4.66 6.27 -13.93
N TYR A 52 -3.33 6.24 -13.95
CA TYR A 52 -2.54 5.02 -14.08
C TYR A 52 -2.73 4.06 -12.88
N ASN A 53 -3.26 4.54 -11.76
CA ASN A 53 -3.62 3.68 -10.64
C ASN A 53 -4.90 2.87 -10.89
N VAL A 54 -5.81 3.34 -11.75
CA VAL A 54 -7.14 2.75 -11.93
C VAL A 54 -7.10 1.31 -12.47
N PRO A 55 -6.31 0.98 -13.52
CA PRO A 55 -6.25 -0.40 -14.01
C PRO A 55 -5.72 -1.37 -12.95
N MET A 56 -4.79 -0.92 -12.11
CA MET A 56 -4.29 -1.70 -10.97
C MET A 56 -5.37 -1.90 -9.91
N PHE A 57 -6.20 -0.89 -9.63
CA PHE A 57 -7.34 -1.04 -8.72
C PHE A 57 -8.40 -2.00 -9.26
N GLU A 58 -8.66 -1.98 -10.57
CA GLU A 58 -9.54 -2.92 -11.25
C GLU A 58 -9.00 -4.35 -11.15
N GLU A 59 -7.73 -4.53 -11.52
CA GLU A 59 -7.04 -5.81 -11.43
C GLU A 59 -7.14 -6.37 -10.01
N LEU A 60 -6.82 -5.58 -8.99
CA LEU A 60 -6.83 -5.96 -7.58
C LEU A 60 -8.24 -6.00 -6.95
N GLY A 61 -9.30 -5.70 -7.71
CA GLY A 61 -10.68 -5.75 -7.22
C GLY A 61 -10.98 -4.71 -6.13
N LEU A 62 -10.23 -3.61 -6.10
CA LEU A 62 -10.37 -2.51 -5.13
C LEU A 62 -11.52 -1.56 -5.47
N MET A 63 -11.98 -1.55 -6.71
CA MET A 63 -12.99 -0.58 -7.18
C MET A 63 -14.27 -0.52 -6.34
N PRO A 64 -14.86 -1.64 -5.87
CA PRO A 64 -16.02 -1.58 -4.98
C PRO A 64 -15.72 -0.85 -3.65
N ALA A 65 -14.60 -1.16 -3.00
CA ALA A 65 -14.21 -0.56 -1.73
C ALA A 65 -13.86 0.94 -1.89
N LEU A 66 -13.21 1.32 -3.00
CA LEU A 66 -12.91 2.73 -3.30
C LEU A 66 -14.19 3.54 -3.57
N ARG A 67 -15.18 2.95 -4.26
CA ARG A 67 -16.49 3.59 -4.47
C ARG A 67 -17.25 3.75 -3.16
N GLU A 68 -17.26 2.73 -2.30
CA GLU A 68 -17.90 2.79 -0.99
C GLU A 68 -17.25 3.86 -0.08
N ALA A 69 -15.92 4.02 -0.17
CA ALA A 69 -15.21 5.05 0.57
C ALA A 69 -15.56 6.48 0.13
N GLY A 70 -16.14 6.67 -1.06
CA GLY A 70 -16.68 7.96 -1.52
C GLY A 70 -15.62 9.05 -1.70
N PHE A 71 -14.42 8.69 -2.19
CA PHE A 71 -13.38 9.68 -2.50
C PHE A 71 -13.80 10.59 -3.66
N MET A 72 -13.26 11.82 -3.68
CA MET A 72 -13.58 12.78 -4.73
C MET A 72 -12.96 12.34 -6.05
N GLU A 73 -13.77 12.25 -7.11
CA GLU A 73 -13.30 11.97 -8.45
C GLU A 73 -12.49 13.15 -9.02
N LYS A 74 -11.38 12.84 -9.67
CA LYS A 74 -10.41 13.79 -10.24
C LYS A 74 -10.29 13.56 -11.73
N PHE A 75 -10.83 14.47 -12.53
CA PHE A 75 -10.83 14.35 -14.01
C PHE A 75 -9.62 15.01 -14.69
N GLY A 76 -8.76 15.67 -13.93
CA GLY A 76 -7.62 16.38 -14.50
C GLY A 76 -6.78 17.14 -13.49
N ALA A 77 -5.92 18.00 -14.01
CA ALA A 77 -5.13 18.96 -13.25
C ALA A 77 -5.10 20.30 -13.97
N GLN A 78 -4.98 21.39 -13.21
CA GLN A 78 -4.85 22.74 -13.74
C GLN A 78 -3.62 23.40 -13.13
N PHE A 79 -2.88 24.11 -13.96
CA PHE A 79 -1.73 24.92 -13.57
C PHE A 79 -1.99 26.35 -13.98
N VAL A 80 -1.80 27.28 -13.04
CA VAL A 80 -2.01 28.72 -13.25
C VAL A 80 -0.77 29.45 -12.74
N LEU A 81 -0.22 30.36 -13.55
CA LEU A 81 0.87 31.22 -13.09
C LEU A 81 0.35 32.22 -12.04
N PRO A 82 1.19 32.68 -11.09
CA PRO A 82 0.75 33.58 -10.02
C PRO A 82 0.10 34.88 -10.50
N ASP A 83 0.49 35.37 -11.68
CA ASP A 83 -0.06 36.58 -12.30
C ASP A 83 -1.29 36.31 -13.20
N GLY A 84 -1.71 35.05 -13.32
CA GLY A 84 -2.83 34.62 -14.14
C GLY A 84 -2.58 34.69 -15.66
N SER A 85 -1.37 35.01 -16.10
CA SER A 85 -1.05 35.19 -17.53
C SER A 85 -1.12 33.90 -18.35
N LEU A 86 -0.93 32.75 -17.69
CA LEU A 86 -1.02 31.43 -18.30
C LEU A 86 -1.84 30.49 -17.43
N ARG A 87 -2.76 29.79 -18.07
CA ARG A 87 -3.56 28.69 -17.54
C ARG A 87 -3.45 27.50 -18.48
N THR A 88 -3.04 26.36 -17.93
CA THR A 88 -2.97 25.09 -18.66
C THR A 88 -3.80 24.06 -17.94
N GLU A 89 -4.61 23.33 -18.70
CA GLU A 89 -5.44 22.24 -18.21
C GLU A 89 -5.00 20.92 -18.83
N ILE A 90 -4.97 19.90 -17.99
CA ILE A 90 -4.70 18.52 -18.38
C ILE A 90 -5.95 17.74 -18.03
N GLU A 91 -6.77 17.44 -19.03
CA GLU A 91 -7.92 16.54 -18.90
C GLU A 91 -7.45 15.10 -19.08
N PHE A 92 -7.70 14.25 -18.09
CA PHE A 92 -7.21 12.88 -18.08
C PHE A 92 -7.81 12.02 -19.20
N GLY A 93 -9.08 12.25 -19.56
CA GLY A 93 -9.73 11.58 -20.70
C GLY A 93 -9.13 11.92 -22.07
N ARG A 94 -8.24 12.92 -22.15
CA ARG A 94 -7.47 13.25 -23.38
C ARG A 94 -6.00 12.81 -23.27
N GLY A 95 -5.67 12.00 -22.27
CA GLY A 95 -4.33 11.49 -22.04
C GLY A 95 -3.84 10.61 -23.19
N ARG A 96 -2.56 10.73 -23.55
CA ARG A 96 -1.95 9.92 -24.62
C ARG A 96 -1.63 8.48 -24.19
N PHE A 97 -1.48 8.25 -22.88
CA PHE A 97 -0.91 7.02 -22.32
C PHE A 97 -1.86 6.30 -21.35
N THR A 98 -3.12 6.70 -21.30
CA THR A 98 -4.13 6.08 -20.45
C THR A 98 -5.52 6.34 -21.04
N ASP A 99 -6.37 5.32 -21.06
CA ASP A 99 -7.78 5.44 -21.46
C ASP A 99 -8.68 5.77 -20.25
N GLN A 100 -8.10 5.89 -19.06
CA GLN A 100 -8.84 6.14 -17.82
C GLN A 100 -9.14 7.64 -17.69
N PRO A 101 -10.42 8.06 -17.70
CA PRO A 101 -10.79 9.46 -17.76
C PRO A 101 -10.66 10.19 -16.43
N MET A 102 -10.36 9.48 -15.36
CA MET A 102 -10.39 9.99 -13.99
C MET A 102 -9.40 9.26 -13.08
N SER A 103 -9.21 9.85 -11.91
CA SER A 103 -8.57 9.26 -10.74
C SER A 103 -9.28 9.78 -9.49
N TYR A 104 -8.63 9.73 -8.32
CA TYR A 104 -9.21 10.21 -7.06
C TYR A 104 -8.34 11.27 -6.37
N GLN A 105 -8.99 12.18 -5.65
CA GLN A 105 -8.41 12.90 -4.52
C GLN A 105 -8.81 12.14 -3.26
N VAL A 106 -7.85 11.79 -2.41
CA VAL A 106 -8.07 10.92 -1.26
C VAL A 106 -7.56 11.55 0.03
N GLU A 107 -8.28 11.33 1.13
CA GLU A 107 -7.69 11.50 2.46
C GLU A 107 -6.84 10.25 2.75
N ARG A 108 -5.53 10.41 2.90
CA ARG A 108 -4.60 9.27 2.99
C ARG A 108 -4.85 8.34 4.18
N SER A 109 -5.32 8.87 5.30
CA SER A 109 -5.67 8.08 6.48
C SER A 109 -6.71 6.99 6.16
N ARG A 110 -7.74 7.36 5.41
CA ARG A 110 -8.83 6.50 4.97
C ARG A 110 -8.43 5.64 3.78
N PHE A 111 -7.69 6.20 2.83
CA PHE A 111 -7.26 5.46 1.64
C PHE A 111 -6.30 4.33 1.98
N ASP A 112 -5.28 4.60 2.80
CA ASP A 112 -4.32 3.58 3.22
C ASP A 112 -5.02 2.48 4.03
N GLU A 113 -5.99 2.84 4.88
CA GLU A 113 -6.83 1.86 5.58
C GLU A 113 -7.65 0.99 4.63
N VAL A 114 -8.32 1.57 3.65
CA VAL A 114 -9.06 0.80 2.63
C VAL A 114 -8.15 -0.21 1.94
N LEU A 115 -6.94 0.19 1.55
CA LEU A 115 -5.97 -0.70 0.92
C LEU A 115 -5.51 -1.81 1.87
N LEU A 116 -5.17 -1.46 3.11
CA LEU A 116 -4.66 -2.42 4.10
C LEU A 116 -5.73 -3.45 4.49
N ARG A 117 -6.97 -3.02 4.73
CA ARG A 117 -8.11 -3.92 4.97
C ARG A 117 -8.42 -4.79 3.75
N GLN A 118 -8.22 -4.29 2.54
CA GLN A 118 -8.37 -5.12 1.34
C GLN A 118 -7.26 -6.17 1.23
N ALA A 119 -6.03 -5.87 1.65
CA ALA A 119 -4.96 -6.86 1.74
C ALA A 119 -5.32 -8.00 2.71
N GLU A 120 -5.85 -7.69 3.89
CA GLU A 120 -6.35 -8.70 4.85
C GLU A 120 -7.45 -9.56 4.23
N LYS A 121 -8.46 -8.94 3.60
CA LYS A 121 -9.56 -9.65 2.92
C LYS A 121 -9.07 -10.55 1.78
N THR A 122 -7.95 -10.21 1.16
CA THR A 122 -7.33 -10.99 0.07
C THR A 122 -6.53 -12.18 0.60
N GLY A 123 -6.22 -12.21 1.90
CA GLY A 123 -5.55 -13.33 2.58
C GLY A 123 -4.14 -13.03 3.09
N ALA A 124 -3.68 -11.77 3.03
CA ALA A 124 -2.44 -11.38 3.69
C ALA A 124 -2.64 -11.29 5.21
N GLU A 125 -1.63 -11.66 5.99
CA GLU A 125 -1.60 -11.37 7.42
C GLU A 125 -1.09 -9.95 7.61
N VAL A 126 -1.81 -9.14 8.38
CA VAL A 126 -1.40 -7.78 8.72
C VAL A 126 -1.28 -7.67 10.23
N ARG A 127 -0.18 -7.08 10.70
CA ARG A 127 0.02 -6.73 12.10
C ARG A 127 0.35 -5.25 12.19
N GLU A 128 -0.50 -4.52 12.90
CA GLU A 128 -0.33 -3.10 13.20
C GLU A 128 0.31 -2.90 14.58
N GLY A 129 0.90 -1.73 14.81
CA GLY A 129 1.62 -1.43 16.06
C GLY A 129 2.92 -2.20 16.24
N ILE A 130 3.44 -2.83 15.17
CA ILE A 130 4.66 -3.63 15.20
C ILE A 130 5.75 -2.97 14.34
N GLU A 131 6.79 -2.50 15.01
CA GLU A 131 7.88 -1.79 14.36
C GLU A 131 9.03 -2.76 14.08
N VAL A 132 9.42 -2.88 12.81
CA VAL A 132 10.62 -3.61 12.42
C VAL A 132 11.86 -2.84 12.87
N LYS A 133 12.74 -3.49 13.64
CA LYS A 133 13.96 -2.89 14.20
C LYS A 133 15.22 -3.30 13.44
N ASP A 134 15.26 -4.53 12.96
CA ASP A 134 16.41 -5.08 12.25
C ASP A 134 16.01 -6.29 11.39
N PHE A 135 16.84 -6.64 10.42
CA PHE A 135 16.70 -7.90 9.68
C PHE A 135 18.07 -8.43 9.22
N THR A 136 18.18 -9.74 9.13
CA THR A 136 19.35 -10.42 8.57
C THR A 136 18.96 -11.22 7.34
N VAL A 137 19.84 -11.25 6.35
CA VAL A 137 19.65 -11.98 5.09
C VAL A 137 20.69 -13.06 4.98
N ASP A 138 20.23 -14.30 4.79
CA ASP A 138 21.05 -15.46 4.51
C ASP A 138 20.67 -16.02 3.13
N PRO A 139 21.63 -16.22 2.21
CA PRO A 139 21.34 -16.71 0.85
C PRO A 139 20.67 -18.09 0.79
N THR A 140 20.75 -18.88 1.87
CA THR A 140 20.25 -20.26 1.92
C THR A 140 18.94 -20.35 2.69
N THR A 141 18.83 -19.62 3.80
CA THR A 141 17.70 -19.72 4.74
C THR A 141 16.69 -18.59 4.62
N GLY A 142 16.99 -17.53 3.86
CA GLY A 142 16.08 -16.41 3.59
C GLY A 142 16.34 -15.22 4.50
N VAL A 143 15.28 -14.58 4.98
CA VAL A 143 15.33 -13.37 5.80
C VAL A 143 14.76 -13.64 7.18
N THR A 144 15.46 -13.17 8.21
CA THR A 144 14.97 -13.13 9.58
C THR A 144 14.75 -11.68 9.99
N VAL A 145 13.52 -11.34 10.39
CA VAL A 145 13.12 -9.98 10.76
C VAL A 145 12.87 -9.93 12.25
N THR A 146 13.48 -8.95 12.92
CA THR A 146 13.25 -8.64 14.33
C THR A 146 12.34 -7.41 14.41
N ALA A 147 11.19 -7.57 15.04
CA ALA A 147 10.20 -6.50 15.19
C ALA A 147 9.72 -6.39 16.64
N GLN A 148 9.07 -5.29 17.00
CA GLN A 148 8.67 -5.01 18.38
C GLN A 148 7.30 -4.37 18.45
N ASN A 149 6.47 -4.85 19.38
CA ASN A 149 5.18 -4.25 19.75
C ASN A 149 5.16 -3.97 21.26
N GLY A 150 5.63 -2.79 21.67
CA GLY A 150 5.55 -2.29 23.06
C GLY A 150 6.22 -3.16 24.15
N GLY A 151 6.97 -4.20 23.78
CA GLY A 151 7.46 -5.25 24.69
C GLY A 151 8.74 -5.94 24.20
N ALA A 152 8.88 -7.24 24.46
CA ALA A 152 10.04 -7.99 23.98
C ALA A 152 10.05 -8.09 22.44
N PRO A 153 11.23 -8.13 21.79
CA PRO A 153 11.31 -8.35 20.36
C PRO A 153 10.71 -9.70 19.94
N GLU A 154 9.98 -9.69 18.84
CA GLU A 154 9.46 -10.85 18.13
C GLU A 154 10.30 -11.10 16.87
N THR A 155 10.41 -12.37 16.47
CA THR A 155 11.17 -12.77 15.28
C THR A 155 10.28 -13.50 14.27
N PHE A 156 10.37 -13.05 13.02
CA PHE A 156 9.66 -13.60 11.87
C PHE A 156 10.66 -14.06 10.81
N THR A 157 10.33 -15.13 10.08
CA THR A 157 11.18 -15.66 9.00
C THR A 157 10.43 -15.73 7.69
N ALA A 158 11.11 -15.45 6.58
CA ALA A 158 10.54 -15.55 5.24
C ALA A 158 11.60 -15.82 4.17
N LYS A 159 11.19 -16.19 2.96
CA LYS A 159 12.11 -16.29 1.82
C LYS A 159 12.57 -14.93 1.31
N PHE A 160 11.67 -13.95 1.33
CA PHE A 160 11.90 -12.61 0.80
C PHE A 160 11.46 -11.53 1.80
N LEU A 161 12.06 -10.36 1.65
CA LEU A 161 11.66 -9.13 2.32
C LEU A 161 11.32 -8.08 1.27
N ILE A 162 10.23 -7.36 1.48
CA ILE A 162 9.88 -6.15 0.72
C ILE A 162 9.91 -4.98 1.69
N ASP A 163 10.84 -4.06 1.48
CA ASP A 163 10.85 -2.80 2.20
C ASP A 163 9.88 -1.82 1.53
N ALA A 164 8.76 -1.56 2.19
CA ALA A 164 7.71 -0.62 1.79
C ALA A 164 7.45 0.42 2.90
N SER A 165 8.48 0.74 3.69
CA SER A 165 8.42 1.57 4.91
C SER A 165 8.29 3.09 4.70
N GLY A 166 8.18 3.52 3.44
CA GLY A 166 8.28 4.93 3.02
C GLY A 166 7.21 5.88 3.56
#